data_AF-I0Z689-F1
#
_entry.id   AF-I0Z689-F1
#
_cell.length_a   1.000
_cell.length_b   1.000
_cell.length_c   1.000
_cell.angle_alpha   90.00
_cell.angle_beta   90.00
_cell.angle_gamma   90.00
#
_symmetry.space_group_name_H-M   'P 1'
#
loop_
_entity.id
_entity.type
_entity.pdbx_description
1 polymer ?
#
loop_
_entity_poly.entity_id
_entity_poly.type
_entity_poly.pdbx_seq_one_letter_code
_entity_poly.pdbx_strand_id
1 'polypeptide(L)'
;MPQLSNFCKKCGGRIAMMVPPGENEERHVCSDCGYVDYCNPKLVSFQERIMNTSAVAACGGVHSGAWGPAAAVPARDRALQGALDNSGWFLEMGESTAAGAARETWEEASARVEIVAPYAHWDIPVIGQAYILFPRAAGAAVHICAGY
;
A
#
# COMPACT_ATOMS: atom_id res chain seq x y z
N MET A 1 -2.47 -8.90 10.88
CA MET A 1 -1.89 -10.25 10.86
C MET A 1 -1.57 -10.60 9.42
N PRO A 2 -0.33 -11.05 9.10
CA PRO A 2 0.02 -11.47 7.75
C PRO A 2 -0.91 -12.61 7.30
N GLN A 3 -1.33 -12.60 6.03
CA GLN A 3 -2.13 -13.68 5.48
C GLN A 3 -1.25 -14.90 5.24
N LEU A 4 -1.51 -15.96 5.98
CA LEU A 4 -0.79 -17.22 5.92
C LEU A 4 -1.68 -18.26 5.24
N SER A 5 -1.17 -18.85 4.15
CA SER A 5 -1.88 -19.94 3.47
C SER A 5 -1.68 -21.25 4.25
N ASN A 6 -2.74 -22.06 4.34
CA ASN A 6 -2.66 -23.42 4.88
C ASN A 6 -2.14 -24.44 3.84
N PHE A 7 -1.96 -24.01 2.59
CA PHE A 7 -1.62 -24.87 1.45
C PHE A 7 -0.44 -24.31 0.64
N CYS A 8 0.40 -25.21 0.17
CA CYS A 8 1.60 -24.92 -0.61
C CYS A 8 1.25 -24.41 -2.01
N LYS A 9 1.71 -23.20 -2.34
CA LYS A 9 1.53 -22.62 -3.67
C LYS A 9 2.26 -23.35 -4.80
N LYS A 10 3.22 -24.25 -4.48
CA LYS A 10 3.97 -25.04 -5.46
C LYS A 10 3.30 -26.38 -5.80
N CYS A 11 2.78 -27.10 -4.79
CA CYS A 11 2.28 -28.47 -4.97
C CYS A 11 0.89 -28.76 -4.37
N GLY A 12 0.26 -27.78 -3.71
CA GLY A 12 -1.04 -27.96 -3.05
C GLY A 12 -1.00 -28.69 -1.70
N GLY A 13 0.18 -29.15 -1.26
CA GLY A 13 0.37 -29.84 0.00
C GLY A 13 0.10 -29.00 1.25
N ARG A 14 0.00 -29.62 2.42
CA ARG A 14 -0.18 -28.91 3.70
C ARG A 14 1.08 -28.13 4.08
N ILE A 15 0.91 -26.98 4.70
CA ILE A 15 1.99 -26.20 5.31
C ILE A 15 1.94 -26.37 6.83
N ALA A 16 3.12 -26.48 7.45
CA ALA A 16 3.32 -26.49 8.90
C ALA A 16 4.39 -25.47 9.31
N MET A 17 4.36 -25.04 10.57
CA MET A 17 5.46 -24.29 11.18
C MET A 17 6.56 -25.26 11.58
N MET A 18 7.74 -25.10 11.00
CA MET A 18 8.93 -25.89 11.33
C MET A 18 10.21 -25.14 10.96
N VAL A 19 11.33 -25.52 11.56
CA VAL A 19 12.65 -24.98 11.21
C VAL A 19 13.20 -25.71 9.97
N PRO A 20 13.41 -25.02 8.82
CA PRO A 20 14.00 -25.64 7.64
C PRO A 20 15.46 -26.10 7.87
N PRO A 21 15.96 -27.11 7.13
CA PRO A 21 17.36 -27.51 7.22
C PRO A 21 18.31 -26.34 6.92
N GLY A 22 19.21 -26.04 7.86
CA GLY A 22 20.19 -24.95 7.72
C GLY A 22 19.69 -23.56 8.15
N GLU A 23 18.45 -23.44 8.64
CA GLU A 23 17.94 -22.25 9.29
C GLU A 23 17.81 -22.46 10.81
N ASN A 24 17.63 -21.37 11.57
CA ASN A 24 17.44 -21.39 13.03
C ASN A 24 16.04 -20.98 13.46
N GLU A 25 15.22 -20.49 12.54
CA GLU A 25 13.91 -19.90 12.81
C GLU A 25 12.80 -20.77 12.23
N GLU A 26 11.66 -20.79 12.89
CA GLU A 26 10.48 -21.47 12.36
C GLU A 26 9.93 -20.70 11.15
N ARG A 27 9.58 -21.45 10.11
CA ARG A 27 9.01 -20.94 8.86
C ARG A 27 7.76 -21.73 8.49
N HIS A 28 6.95 -21.17 7.60
CA HIS A 28 5.89 -21.88 6.90
C HIS A 28 6.54 -22.82 5.87
N VAL A 29 6.60 -24.11 6.16
CA VAL A 29 7.21 -25.12 5.27
C VAL A 29 6.17 -26.14 4.83
N CYS A 30 6.15 -26.46 3.55
CA CYS A 30 5.33 -27.52 2.99
C CYS A 30 5.84 -28.89 3.42
N SER A 31 4.98 -29.69 4.05
CA SER A 31 5.32 -31.03 4.54
C SER A 31 5.57 -32.04 3.43
N ASP A 32 5.06 -31.80 2.21
CA ASP A 32 5.16 -32.75 1.09
C ASP A 32 6.39 -32.50 0.20
N CYS A 33 6.72 -31.23 -0.07
CA CYS A 33 7.79 -30.89 -1.02
C CYS A 33 8.92 -30.03 -0.43
N GLY A 34 8.86 -29.70 0.86
CA GLY A 34 9.87 -28.88 1.55
C GLY A 34 9.93 -27.42 1.13
N TYR A 35 8.97 -26.94 0.32
CA TYR A 35 8.91 -25.53 -0.10
C TYR A 35 8.69 -24.62 1.12
N VAL A 36 9.55 -23.61 1.27
CA VAL A 36 9.44 -22.58 2.31
C VAL A 36 8.65 -21.39 1.76
N ASP A 37 7.50 -21.11 2.35
CA ASP A 37 6.65 -19.96 1.99
C ASP A 37 6.99 -18.77 2.88
N TYR A 38 7.89 -17.92 2.40
CA TYR A 38 8.30 -16.73 3.13
C TYR A 38 7.16 -15.71 3.20
N CYS A 39 6.90 -15.24 4.42
CA CYS A 39 5.93 -14.19 4.69
C CYS A 39 6.66 -12.86 4.78
N ASN A 40 6.84 -12.22 3.64
CA ASN A 40 7.53 -10.94 3.55
C ASN A 40 6.57 -9.78 3.86
N PRO A 41 7.09 -8.70 4.47
CA PRO A 41 6.31 -7.48 4.57
C PRO A 41 5.99 -6.93 3.17
N LYS A 42 4.82 -6.32 3.03
CA LYS A 42 4.45 -5.65 1.78
C LYS A 42 4.96 -4.22 1.78
N LEU A 43 5.56 -3.79 0.69
CA LEU A 43 5.96 -2.41 0.51
C LEU A 43 4.76 -1.61 0.00
N VAL A 44 4.47 -0.52 0.69
CA VAL A 44 3.42 0.44 0.38
C VAL A 44 4.09 1.75 -0.03
N SER A 45 3.66 2.31 -1.16
CA SER A 45 4.22 3.54 -1.70
C SER A 45 3.13 4.55 -1.94
N PHE A 46 3.24 5.72 -1.33
CA PHE A 46 2.22 6.75 -1.48
C PHE A 46 2.75 8.17 -1.47
N GLN A 47 2.01 9.04 -2.15
CA GLN A 47 2.25 10.49 -2.18
C GLN A 47 1.35 11.14 -1.14
N GLU A 48 1.89 12.05 -0.32
CA GLU A 48 1.13 12.77 0.69
C GLU A 48 -0.03 13.53 0.03
N ARG A 49 -1.24 13.13 0.41
CA ARG A 49 -2.50 13.56 -0.19
C ARG A 49 -2.62 15.08 -0.15
N ILE A 50 -3.04 15.65 -1.29
CA ILE A 50 -3.42 17.05 -1.45
C ILE A 50 -4.67 17.33 -0.58
N MET A 51 -4.51 17.51 0.74
CA MET A 51 -5.64 17.82 1.64
C MET A 51 -5.77 19.30 1.98
N ASN A 52 -4.81 20.15 1.59
CA ASN A 52 -4.80 21.58 1.91
C ASN A 52 -5.50 22.46 0.87
N THR A 53 -5.49 22.09 -0.41
CA THR A 53 -6.14 22.93 -1.43
C THR A 53 -7.61 22.56 -1.52
N SER A 54 -8.48 23.56 -1.38
CA SER A 54 -9.94 23.57 -1.55
C SER A 54 -10.45 23.07 -2.92
N ALA A 55 -9.64 22.33 -3.67
CA ALA A 55 -9.82 21.94 -5.06
C ALA A 55 -9.89 20.42 -5.27
N VAL A 56 -9.81 19.58 -4.23
CA VAL A 56 -10.13 18.14 -4.36
C VAL A 56 -11.62 17.92 -4.04
N ALA A 57 -12.45 18.58 -4.84
CA ALA A 57 -13.85 18.22 -5.00
C ALA A 57 -13.96 17.59 -6.39
N ALA A 58 -14.46 16.36 -6.44
CA ALA A 58 -14.92 15.66 -7.63
C ALA A 58 -13.86 15.25 -8.67
N CYS A 59 -13.23 14.08 -8.45
CA CYS A 59 -13.03 13.12 -9.52
C CYS A 59 -13.35 11.73 -8.95
N GLY A 60 -14.43 11.14 -9.46
CA GLY A 60 -14.91 9.84 -9.04
C GLY A 60 -14.04 8.73 -9.62
N GLY A 61 -13.58 7.84 -8.74
CA GLY A 61 -12.90 6.59 -9.08
C GLY A 61 -13.35 5.51 -8.11
N VAL A 62 -13.88 4.43 -8.67
CA VAL A 62 -14.68 3.37 -8.04
C VAL A 62 -13.87 2.54 -7.04
N HIS A 63 -14.00 2.81 -5.75
CA HIS A 63 -13.97 1.77 -4.72
C HIS A 63 -15.29 1.80 -3.97
N SER A 64 -16.10 0.75 -4.20
CA SER A 64 -17.41 0.55 -3.61
C SER A 64 -17.32 0.52 -2.08
N GLY A 65 -17.68 1.64 -1.45
CA GLY A 65 -17.72 1.76 0.00
C GLY A 65 -17.99 3.17 0.49
N ALA A 66 -19.13 3.74 0.07
CA ALA A 66 -19.84 4.85 0.73
C ALA A 66 -19.00 5.89 1.51
N TRP A 67 -18.38 6.84 0.80
CA TRP A 67 -18.17 8.18 1.37
C TRP A 67 -19.24 9.09 0.78
N GLY A 68 -20.39 9.11 1.47
CA GLY A 68 -21.40 10.16 1.29
C GLY A 68 -20.78 11.55 1.56
N PRO A 69 -21.56 12.64 1.38
CA PRO A 69 -21.02 13.99 1.45
C PRO A 69 -20.29 14.18 2.77
N ALA A 70 -18.96 14.30 2.69
CA ALA A 70 -18.09 14.43 3.85
C ALA A 70 -18.32 15.83 4.45
N ALA A 71 -19.37 15.93 5.26
CA ALA A 71 -19.50 16.91 6.30
C ALA A 71 -18.19 16.93 7.10
N ALA A 72 -17.72 18.15 7.35
CA ALA A 72 -16.53 18.47 8.13
C ALA A 72 -16.29 17.52 9.31
N VAL A 73 -15.35 16.60 9.15
CA VAL A 73 -14.77 15.85 10.28
C VAL A 73 -13.42 16.52 10.60
N PRO A 74 -13.14 16.87 11.86
CA PRO A 74 -11.88 17.48 12.24
C PRO A 74 -10.68 16.64 11.78
N ALA A 75 -9.76 17.29 11.06
CA ALA A 75 -8.69 16.67 10.27
C ALA A 75 -7.67 15.82 11.05
N ARG A 76 -7.62 15.92 12.39
CA ARG A 76 -6.49 15.39 13.17
C ARG A 76 -6.51 13.88 13.44
N ASP A 77 -7.67 13.24 13.47
CA ASP A 77 -7.77 11.86 14.00
C ASP A 77 -8.24 10.80 12.97
N ARG A 78 -8.65 11.19 11.76
CA ARG A 78 -9.24 10.24 10.77
C ARG A 78 -8.44 10.05 9.48
N ALA A 79 -7.53 10.97 9.16
CA ALA A 79 -6.70 10.89 7.96
C ALA A 79 -5.75 9.67 7.98
N LEU A 80 -5.27 9.29 9.17
CA LEU A 80 -4.42 8.11 9.34
C LEU A 80 -5.23 6.81 9.33
N GLN A 81 -6.45 6.80 9.88
CA GLN A 81 -7.24 5.58 10.04
C GLN A 81 -7.65 4.97 8.69
N GLY A 82 -7.95 5.81 7.69
CA GLY A 82 -8.31 5.40 6.32
C GLY A 82 -7.13 5.32 5.33
N ALA A 83 -5.92 5.65 5.78
CA ALA A 83 -4.68 5.48 4.99
C ALA A 83 -3.99 4.14 5.33
N LEU A 84 -4.27 3.58 6.51
CA LEU A 84 -3.69 2.32 7.00
C LEU A 84 -4.53 1.08 6.67
N ASP A 85 -5.78 1.26 6.23
CA ASP A 85 -6.71 0.18 5.85
C ASP A 85 -6.75 -0.07 4.33
N ASN A 86 -6.11 0.79 3.52
CA ASN A 86 -6.21 0.73 2.08
C ASN A 86 -5.14 -0.19 1.47
N SER A 87 -5.60 -1.33 0.95
CA SER A 87 -4.80 -2.28 0.15
C SER A 87 -4.41 -1.78 -1.24
N GLY A 88 -4.86 -0.60 -1.67
CA GLY A 88 -4.61 0.00 -2.98
C GLY A 88 -3.39 0.91 -3.01
N TRP A 89 -2.32 0.57 -2.30
CA TRP A 89 -1.07 1.36 -2.33
C TRP A 89 0.16 0.46 -2.38
N PHE A 90 -0.02 -0.83 -2.67
CA PHE A 90 1.06 -1.78 -2.72
C PHE A 90 1.90 -1.57 -3.98
N LEU A 91 3.21 -1.77 -3.82
CA LEU A 91 4.10 -1.81 -4.97
C LEU A 91 3.78 -3.03 -5.86
N GLU A 92 3.63 -2.79 -7.16
CA GLU A 92 3.50 -3.84 -8.17
C GLU A 92 4.87 -4.36 -8.64
N MET A 93 4.87 -5.53 -9.28
CA MET A 93 6.11 -6.10 -9.80
C MET A 93 6.63 -5.30 -10.98
N GLY A 94 7.90 -4.88 -10.90
CA GLY A 94 8.59 -4.17 -11.98
C GLY A 94 8.46 -2.64 -11.95
N GLU A 95 7.79 -2.07 -10.94
CA GLU A 95 7.75 -0.62 -10.74
C GLU A 95 8.74 -0.14 -9.67
N SER A 96 9.14 1.13 -9.74
CA SER A 96 9.87 1.80 -8.67
C SER A 96 8.90 2.37 -7.62
N THR A 97 9.36 2.65 -6.41
CA THR A 97 8.52 3.26 -5.37
C THR A 97 7.93 4.60 -5.83
N ALA A 98 8.71 5.41 -6.53
CA ALA A 98 8.22 6.65 -7.13
C ALA A 98 7.16 6.39 -8.22
N ALA A 99 7.34 5.39 -9.08
CA ALA A 99 6.36 5.04 -10.09
C ALA A 99 5.05 4.54 -9.48
N GLY A 100 5.12 3.68 -8.45
CA GLY A 100 3.95 3.23 -7.70
C GLY A 100 3.21 4.39 -7.04
N ALA A 101 3.92 5.31 -6.37
CA ALA A 101 3.29 6.49 -5.78
C ALA A 101 2.59 7.37 -6.82
N ALA A 102 3.19 7.55 -8.01
CA ALA A 102 2.56 8.30 -9.10
C ALA A 102 1.34 7.57 -9.70
N ARG A 103 1.42 6.24 -9.85
CA ARG A 103 0.32 5.39 -10.33
C ARG A 103 -0.88 5.47 -9.39
N GLU A 104 -0.68 5.25 -8.09
CA GLU A 104 -1.77 5.30 -7.11
C GLU A 104 -2.39 6.70 -7.01
N THR A 105 -1.58 7.75 -7.13
CA THR A 105 -2.09 9.13 -7.17
C THR A 105 -2.97 9.37 -8.39
N TRP A 106 -2.63 8.78 -9.54
CA TRP A 106 -3.46 8.84 -10.74
C TRP A 106 -4.75 8.03 -10.59
N GLU A 107 -4.68 6.81 -10.06
CA GLU A 107 -5.84 5.91 -9.89
C GLU A 107 -6.86 6.46 -8.89
N GLU A 108 -6.41 7.00 -7.75
CA GLU A 108 -7.31 7.49 -6.71
C GLU A 108 -7.80 8.93 -6.93
N ALA A 109 -6.99 9.78 -7.58
CA ALA A 109 -7.24 11.22 -7.63
C ALA A 109 -7.24 11.83 -9.04
N SER A 110 -7.01 11.03 -10.09
CA SER A 110 -6.86 11.51 -11.48
C SER A 110 -5.85 12.67 -11.59
N ALA A 111 -4.79 12.61 -10.78
CA ALA A 111 -3.80 13.67 -10.65
C ALA A 111 -2.45 13.19 -11.17
N ARG A 112 -1.88 13.94 -12.11
CA ARG A 112 -0.49 13.72 -12.55
C ARG A 112 0.45 14.46 -11.61
N VAL A 113 1.40 13.73 -11.03
CA VAL A 113 2.38 14.26 -10.08
C VAL A 113 3.80 13.94 -10.50
N GLU A 114 4.71 14.85 -10.19
CA GLU A 114 6.14 14.60 -10.24
C GLU A 114 6.62 14.15 -8.85
N ILE A 115 7.24 12.98 -8.79
CA ILE A 115 7.80 12.45 -7.55
C ILE A 115 9.29 12.83 -7.48
N VAL A 116 9.63 13.72 -6.56
CA VAL A 116 10.97 14.29 -6.45
C VAL A 116 11.90 13.45 -5.57
N ALA A 117 11.48 13.18 -4.33
CA ALA A 117 12.31 12.45 -3.36
C ALA A 117 11.45 11.83 -2.26
N PRO A 118 11.87 10.70 -1.67
CA PRO A 118 11.23 10.16 -0.47
C PRO A 118 11.34 11.15 0.69
N TYR A 119 10.28 11.25 1.49
CA TYR A 119 10.19 12.08 2.68
C TYR A 119 10.30 11.27 3.97
N ALA A 120 9.57 10.15 4.04
CA ALA A 120 9.55 9.31 5.23
C ALA A 120 9.50 7.83 4.86
N HIS A 121 10.10 7.01 5.72
CA HIS A 121 9.98 5.57 5.72
C HIS A 121 9.37 5.15 7.05
N TRP A 122 8.27 4.40 7.03
CA TRP A 122 7.61 3.88 8.23
C TRP A 122 7.49 2.38 8.19
N ASP A 123 8.06 1.72 9.20
CA ASP A 123 7.85 0.29 9.43
C ASP A 123 6.65 0.09 10.35
N ILE A 124 5.71 -0.75 9.92
CA ILE A 124 4.55 -1.15 10.73
C ILE A 124 4.56 -2.69 10.87
N PRO A 125 5.43 -3.25 11.72
CA PRO A 125 5.66 -4.70 11.79
C PRO A 125 4.41 -5.49 12.18
N VAL A 126 3.53 -4.92 13.01
CA VAL A 126 2.30 -5.58 13.49
C VAL A 126 1.33 -5.96 12.37
N ILE A 127 1.37 -5.25 11.24
CA ILE A 127 0.60 -5.58 10.02
C ILE A 127 1.47 -6.07 8.86
N GLY A 128 2.78 -6.23 9.08
CA GLY A 128 3.71 -6.71 8.06
C GLY A 128 3.81 -5.78 6.85
N GLN A 129 3.92 -4.48 7.08
CA GLN A 129 4.01 -3.49 6.01
C GLN A 129 5.14 -2.49 6.28
N ALA A 130 5.77 -2.03 5.20
CA ALA A 130 6.70 -0.92 5.21
C ALA A 130 6.18 0.14 4.24
N TYR A 131 6.21 1.41 4.64
CA TYR A 131 5.67 2.52 3.87
C TYR A 131 6.79 3.46 3.46
N ILE A 132 6.79 3.89 2.21
CA ILE A 132 7.61 5.00 1.73
C ILE A 132 6.68 6.12 1.28
N LEU A 133 6.89 7.29 1.87
CA LEU A 133 6.09 8.48 1.67
C LEU A 133 6.84 9.46 0.78
N PHE A 134 6.14 10.03 -0.18
CA PHE A 134 6.64 11.10 -1.02
C PHE A 134 5.88 12.39 -0.70
N PRO A 135 6.58 13.50 -0.39
CA PRO A 135 5.91 14.74 -0.08
C PRO A 135 5.33 15.32 -1.38
N ARG A 136 4.34 16.21 -1.27
CA ARG A 136 4.04 17.09 -2.40
C ARG A 136 5.25 18.00 -2.64
N ALA A 137 5.74 18.05 -3.87
CA ALA A 137 6.73 19.05 -4.26
C ALA A 137 6.13 20.47 -4.11
N ALA A 138 6.79 21.32 -3.30
CA ALA A 138 6.38 22.70 -3.11
C ALA A 138 6.43 23.44 -4.47
N GLY A 139 5.30 24.02 -4.88
CA GLY A 139 5.19 24.70 -6.18
C GLY A 139 4.94 23.79 -7.39
N ALA A 140 4.89 22.46 -7.23
CA ALA A 140 4.51 21.59 -8.33
C ALA A 140 3.03 21.79 -8.70
N ALA A 141 2.78 22.01 -9.99
CA ALA A 141 1.44 22.06 -10.56
C ALA A 141 0.86 20.65 -10.52
N VAL A 142 -0.23 20.48 -9.78
CA VAL A 142 -1.02 19.25 -9.86
C VAL A 142 -1.96 19.44 -11.03
N HIS A 143 -1.79 18.64 -12.07
CA HIS A 143 -2.74 18.56 -13.16
C HIS A 143 -3.80 17.55 -12.78
N ILE A 144 -4.91 18.04 -12.23
CA ILE A 144 -6.13 17.25 -12.05
C ILE A 144 -6.76 17.12 -13.44
N CYS A 145 -6.76 15.91 -13.99
CA CYS A 145 -7.45 15.65 -15.24
C CYS A 145 -8.95 15.58 -14.94
N ALA A 146 -9.69 16.62 -15.33
CA ALA A 146 -11.14 16.61 -15.25
C ALA A 146 -11.73 15.66 -16.30
N GLY A 147 -12.27 14.53 -15.83
CA GLY A 147 -13.20 13.68 -16.59
C GLY A 147 -12.57 12.58 -17.45
N TYR A 148 -13.17 11.38 -17.31
CA TYR A 148 -13.38 10.44 -18.41
C TYR A 148 -14.79 10.67 -18.96
#